data_AF-A0AA39HRY2-F1
#
_entry.id   AF-A0AA39HRY2-F1
#
_cell.length_a   1.000
_cell.length_b   1.000
_cell.length_c   1.000
_cell.angle_alpha   90.00
_cell.angle_beta   90.00
_cell.angle_gamma   90.00
#
_symmetry.space_group_name_H-M   'P 1'
#
loop_
_entity.id
_entity.type
_entity.pdbx_description
1 polymer ?
#
loop_
_entity_poly.entity_id
_entity_poly.type
_entity_poly.pdbx_seq_one_letter_code
_entity_poly.pdbx_strand_id
1 'polypeptide(L)'
;MVTQRKPLDVPINPISVAPVHQWTPLLFHPSTSPGSSFNVLYKPVMCVTFVYFCAEGEDSPFKLVVINNRDEQLDRPTSTLAWENAILAGRDEKDPARGTWLGVNKRGDVGNLLSITQKAAQLNANAQSRGTIPSEFLNSSQTAYDFCSAQSKKATQFNGFQFLGLNRNEKGLYELCSLTNLLVDAVKPTQWPAGAYGFGNSPRTSSFRKVLRGEELFKSALDIILQQKLEPKEAIPVLLDVLTDTQKCCPDEQLAFQTGHPESVYAFFTSVFVTSGHRYGTRSHSIFIVDKNDNATFYEKRMTSTTKEGTQGDWSESTETFSLNPVF
;
A
#
# COMPACT_ATOMS: atom_id res chain seq x y z
N MET A 1 36.32 36.38 54.82
CA MET A 1 37.27 35.52 55.56
C MET A 1 36.66 34.14 55.65
N VAL A 2 37.05 33.25 54.74
CA VAL A 2 36.48 31.89 54.66
C VAL A 2 37.54 30.91 55.15
N THR A 3 37.14 30.18 56.18
CA THR A 3 37.90 29.25 57.02
C THR A 3 38.35 28.00 56.28
N GLN A 4 39.63 27.63 56.48
CA GLN A 4 40.21 26.35 56.09
C GLN A 4 39.57 25.18 56.86
N ARG A 5 39.26 24.08 56.17
CA ARG A 5 39.08 22.75 56.76
C ARG A 5 39.92 21.72 55.98
N LYS A 6 40.71 20.95 56.74
CA LYS A 6 41.58 19.85 56.30
C LYS A 6 40.75 18.69 55.71
N PRO A 7 41.28 17.92 54.74
CA PRO A 7 40.68 16.65 54.32
C PRO A 7 40.98 15.53 55.34
N LEU A 8 40.00 14.63 55.52
CA LEU A 8 40.09 13.39 56.28
C LEU A 8 40.64 12.28 55.40
N ASP A 9 41.70 11.60 55.85
CA ASP A 9 42.22 10.35 55.29
C ASP A 9 41.30 9.18 55.66
N VAL A 10 40.86 8.42 54.65
CA VAL A 10 40.13 7.15 54.82
C VAL A 10 40.98 6.03 54.21
N PRO A 11 41.25 4.93 54.94
CA PRO A 11 42.13 3.86 54.46
C PRO A 11 41.44 2.99 53.39
N ILE A 12 42.17 2.70 52.32
CA ILE A 12 41.77 1.80 51.23
C ILE A 12 42.10 0.36 51.63
N ASN A 13 41.08 -0.48 51.84
CA ASN A 13 41.23 -1.93 51.92
C ASN A 13 41.12 -2.54 50.51
N PRO A 14 41.97 -3.52 50.14
CA PRO A 14 41.94 -4.16 48.83
C PRO A 14 40.74 -5.10 48.72
N ILE A 15 39.85 -4.83 47.76
CA ILE A 15 38.73 -5.71 47.42
C ILE A 15 39.25 -6.84 46.54
N SER A 16 38.99 -8.09 46.95
CA SER A 16 39.30 -9.30 46.21
C SER A 16 38.55 -9.34 44.88
N VAL A 17 39.29 -9.54 43.79
CA VAL A 17 38.74 -9.72 42.44
C VAL A 17 38.18 -11.15 42.33
N ALA A 18 36.86 -11.27 42.24
CA ALA A 18 36.21 -12.52 41.84
C ALA A 18 36.32 -12.69 40.30
N PRO A 19 36.48 -13.93 39.79
CA PRO A 19 36.75 -14.16 38.38
C PRO A 19 35.54 -13.82 37.51
N VAL A 20 35.79 -12.98 36.51
CA VAL A 20 34.86 -12.64 35.42
C VAL A 20 34.59 -13.92 34.63
N HIS A 21 33.33 -14.35 34.58
CA HIS A 21 32.89 -15.37 33.63
C HIS A 21 33.16 -14.86 32.21
N GLN A 22 34.17 -15.45 31.57
CA GLN A 22 34.47 -15.30 30.15
C GLN A 22 33.30 -15.85 29.34
N TRP A 23 32.49 -14.95 28.77
CA TRP A 23 31.68 -15.28 27.62
C TRP A 23 32.60 -15.29 26.40
N THR A 24 32.96 -16.47 25.92
CA THR A 24 33.61 -16.66 24.63
C THR A 24 32.64 -16.23 23.52
N PRO A 25 32.99 -15.25 22.67
CA PRO A 25 32.27 -15.07 21.43
C PRO A 25 32.62 -16.27 20.54
N LEU A 26 31.60 -17.01 20.10
CA LEU A 26 31.71 -17.94 18.99
C LEU A 26 32.17 -17.16 17.75
N LEU A 27 33.48 -17.17 17.51
CA LEU A 27 34.11 -16.72 16.28
C LEU A 27 33.65 -17.64 15.15
N PHE A 28 32.64 -17.21 14.40
CA PHE A 28 32.38 -17.79 13.09
C PHE A 28 33.52 -17.34 12.15
N HIS A 29 34.39 -18.29 11.78
CA HIS A 29 35.31 -18.12 10.68
C HIS A 29 34.53 -17.90 9.38
N PRO A 30 34.83 -16.88 8.56
CA PRO A 30 34.28 -16.78 7.22
C PRO A 30 35.00 -17.77 6.31
N SER A 31 34.31 -18.84 5.92
CA SER A 31 34.73 -19.63 4.75
C SER A 31 34.44 -18.80 3.51
N THR A 32 35.49 -18.34 2.83
CA THR A 32 35.39 -17.67 1.54
C THR A 32 35.08 -18.67 0.45
N SER A 33 33.82 -18.70 0.02
CA SER A 33 33.38 -19.26 -1.27
C SER A 33 32.75 -18.12 -2.09
N PRO A 34 33.22 -17.83 -3.31
CA PRO A 34 32.64 -16.79 -4.15
C PRO A 34 31.34 -17.32 -4.73
N GLY A 35 30.23 -16.96 -4.09
CA GLY A 35 28.89 -17.40 -4.46
C GLY A 35 27.91 -17.19 -3.33
N SER A 36 27.89 -16.01 -2.71
CA SER A 36 26.93 -15.70 -1.66
C SER A 36 25.56 -15.42 -2.27
N SER A 37 24.68 -16.39 -2.15
CA SER A 37 23.23 -16.26 -2.24
C SER A 37 22.76 -15.01 -1.49
N PHE A 38 22.10 -14.10 -2.20
CA PHE A 38 21.29 -13.05 -1.56
C PHE A 38 20.30 -13.75 -0.62
N ASN A 39 20.38 -13.46 0.68
CA ASN A 39 19.35 -13.87 1.64
C ASN A 39 18.07 -13.08 1.36
N VAL A 40 17.26 -13.56 0.40
CA VAL A 40 15.94 -13.04 0.02
C VAL A 40 14.90 -13.48 1.06
N LEU A 41 15.02 -12.98 2.30
CA LEU A 41 14.04 -13.23 3.36
C LEU A 41 13.09 -12.05 3.60
N TYR A 42 13.41 -10.86 3.07
CA TYR A 42 12.57 -9.68 3.18
C TYR A 42 11.96 -9.31 1.82
N LYS A 43 10.66 -9.56 1.65
CA LYS A 43 9.85 -9.18 0.49
C LYS A 43 8.74 -8.24 0.95
N PRO A 44 8.99 -6.92 1.00
CA PRO A 44 7.97 -5.98 1.45
C PRO A 44 6.84 -5.89 0.42
N VAL A 45 5.61 -5.60 0.84
CA VAL A 45 4.49 -5.27 -0.07
C VAL A 45 4.69 -3.84 -0.58
N MET A 46 4.57 -3.62 -1.90
CA MET A 46 4.97 -2.37 -2.57
C MET A 46 3.90 -1.76 -3.50
N CYS A 47 2.62 -2.06 -3.26
CA CYS A 47 1.48 -1.53 -4.01
C CYS A 47 1.45 0.00 -4.21
N VAL A 48 0.81 0.43 -5.30
CA VAL A 48 0.46 1.84 -5.55
C VAL A 48 -1.01 1.97 -5.92
N THR A 49 -1.64 3.08 -5.56
CA THR A 49 -3.01 3.42 -5.92
C THR A 49 -3.07 4.87 -6.39
N PHE A 50 -3.76 5.12 -7.50
CA PHE A 50 -4.08 6.46 -7.98
C PHE A 50 -5.59 6.64 -8.04
N VAL A 51 -6.07 7.79 -7.58
CA VAL A 51 -7.50 8.08 -7.40
C VAL A 51 -7.80 9.44 -8.01
N TYR A 52 -8.82 9.52 -8.86
CA TYR A 52 -9.44 10.76 -9.30
C TYR A 52 -10.93 10.73 -8.98
N PHE A 53 -11.46 11.83 -8.46
CA PHE A 53 -12.89 12.04 -8.29
C PHE A 53 -13.24 13.47 -8.60
N CYS A 54 -14.35 13.67 -9.32
CA CYS A 54 -14.70 14.96 -9.91
C CYS A 54 -15.26 15.94 -8.86
N ALA A 55 -15.03 17.23 -9.11
CA ALA A 55 -15.66 18.29 -8.35
C ALA A 55 -17.12 18.49 -8.80
N GLU A 56 -17.93 19.11 -7.95
CA GLU A 56 -19.28 19.52 -8.33
C GLU A 56 -19.24 20.51 -9.49
N GLY A 57 -19.97 20.21 -10.57
CA GLY A 57 -20.03 21.06 -11.77
C GLY A 57 -18.89 20.85 -12.77
N GLU A 58 -17.96 19.93 -12.51
CA GLU A 58 -16.90 19.59 -13.47
C GLU A 58 -17.46 18.85 -14.69
N ASP A 59 -17.10 19.28 -15.90
CA ASP A 59 -17.46 18.60 -17.17
C ASP A 59 -16.55 17.38 -17.38
N SER A 60 -16.81 16.33 -16.60
CA SER A 60 -16.07 15.07 -16.66
C SER A 60 -16.98 13.92 -17.10
N PRO A 61 -16.51 13.00 -17.99
CA PRO A 61 -17.23 11.76 -18.28
C PRO A 61 -17.31 10.84 -17.05
N PHE A 62 -16.44 11.02 -16.04
CA PHE A 62 -16.29 10.11 -14.90
C PHE A 62 -16.50 10.84 -13.56
N LYS A 63 -17.25 10.20 -12.66
CA LYS A 63 -17.34 10.61 -11.26
C LYS A 63 -16.16 10.12 -10.43
N LEU A 64 -15.61 8.96 -10.80
CA LEU A 64 -14.52 8.30 -10.09
C LEU A 64 -13.67 7.47 -11.04
N VAL A 65 -12.35 7.53 -10.85
CA VAL A 65 -11.38 6.59 -11.42
C VAL A 65 -10.43 6.16 -10.30
N VAL A 66 -10.31 4.86 -10.05
CA VAL A 66 -9.33 4.27 -9.13
C VAL A 66 -8.51 3.25 -9.90
N ILE A 67 -7.20 3.40 -9.88
CA ILE A 67 -6.27 2.44 -10.48
C ILE A 67 -5.27 1.95 -9.44
N ASN A 68 -4.96 0.65 -9.43
CA ASN A 68 -4.11 0.04 -8.41
C ASN A 68 -3.21 -1.04 -8.99
N ASN A 69 -1.95 -1.05 -8.55
CA ASN A 69 -1.06 -2.19 -8.68
C ASN A 69 -0.93 -2.89 -7.34
N ARG A 70 -1.08 -4.22 -7.36
CA ARG A 70 -0.71 -5.09 -6.23
C ARG A 70 0.64 -5.75 -6.47
N ASP A 71 1.64 -5.30 -5.72
CA ASP A 71 2.98 -5.89 -5.73
C ASP A 71 3.11 -6.92 -4.60
N GLU A 72 3.43 -8.16 -4.95
CA GLU A 72 3.46 -9.29 -4.01
C GLU A 72 4.30 -10.46 -4.53
N GLN A 73 4.57 -11.42 -3.65
CA GLN A 73 5.04 -12.76 -3.99
C GLN A 73 4.15 -13.39 -5.08
N LEU A 74 4.78 -13.80 -6.18
CA LEU A 74 4.06 -14.30 -7.37
C LEU A 74 3.30 -15.61 -7.10
N ASP A 75 3.74 -16.38 -6.11
CA ASP A 75 3.14 -17.64 -5.69
C ASP A 75 2.14 -17.50 -4.53
N ARG A 76 1.86 -16.27 -4.06
CA ARG A 76 0.83 -16.07 -3.03
C ARG A 76 -0.57 -16.41 -3.57
N PRO A 77 -1.32 -17.35 -3.02
CA PRO A 77 -2.64 -17.67 -3.56
C PRO A 77 -3.61 -16.47 -3.40
N THR A 78 -4.33 -16.14 -4.48
CA THR A 78 -5.34 -15.07 -4.52
C THR A 78 -6.53 -15.43 -5.41
N SER A 79 -7.76 -15.09 -5.01
CA SER A 79 -8.95 -15.31 -5.83
C SER A 79 -9.00 -14.36 -7.03
N THR A 80 -9.77 -14.73 -8.05
CA THR A 80 -10.14 -13.82 -9.14
C THR A 80 -11.08 -12.74 -8.61
N LEU A 81 -11.19 -11.63 -9.33
CA LEU A 81 -12.25 -10.65 -9.14
C LEU A 81 -13.63 -11.34 -9.18
N ALA A 82 -14.36 -11.31 -8.07
CA ALA A 82 -15.69 -11.91 -7.97
C ALA A 82 -16.53 -11.24 -6.88
N TRP A 83 -17.85 -11.34 -7.01
CA TRP A 83 -18.78 -10.95 -5.96
C TRP A 83 -18.81 -12.00 -4.84
N GLU A 84 -18.44 -11.61 -3.63
CA GLU A 84 -18.55 -12.42 -2.42
C GLU A 84 -19.03 -11.53 -1.26
N ASN A 85 -20.13 -11.93 -0.60
CA ASN A 85 -20.73 -11.17 0.50
C ASN A 85 -20.98 -9.69 0.14
N ALA A 86 -21.60 -9.42 -1.02
CA ALA A 86 -21.89 -8.08 -1.56
C ALA A 86 -20.66 -7.19 -1.85
N ILE A 87 -19.46 -7.75 -1.85
CA ILE A 87 -18.21 -7.08 -2.20
C ILE A 87 -17.65 -7.69 -3.47
N LEU A 88 -17.33 -6.85 -4.46
CA LEU A 88 -16.58 -7.21 -5.65
C LEU A 88 -15.10 -6.93 -5.40
N ALA A 89 -14.30 -7.99 -5.27
CA ALA A 89 -12.87 -7.88 -4.98
C ALA A 89 -12.12 -9.18 -5.31
N GLY A 90 -10.80 -9.08 -5.44
CA GLY A 90 -9.91 -10.21 -5.23
C GLY A 90 -9.68 -10.45 -3.73
N ARG A 91 -9.45 -11.71 -3.34
CA ARG A 91 -9.21 -12.14 -1.95
C ARG A 91 -7.80 -12.68 -1.79
N ASP A 92 -7.19 -12.39 -0.65
CA ASP A 92 -5.93 -12.97 -0.24
C ASP A 92 -6.15 -14.34 0.42
N GLU A 93 -6.04 -15.41 -0.37
CA GLU A 93 -6.32 -16.79 0.06
C GLU A 93 -5.22 -17.38 0.96
N LYS A 94 -4.09 -16.68 1.12
CA LYS A 94 -3.04 -17.08 2.06
C LYS A 94 -3.35 -16.67 3.49
N ASP A 95 -4.08 -15.58 3.68
CA ASP A 95 -4.44 -15.08 5.01
C ASP A 95 -5.72 -15.79 5.49
N PRO A 96 -5.76 -16.39 6.69
CA PRO A 96 -6.97 -16.98 7.25
C PRO A 96 -8.18 -16.01 7.27
N ALA A 97 -7.93 -14.70 7.37
CA ALA A 97 -8.97 -13.68 7.34
C ALA A 97 -9.57 -13.46 5.93
N ARG A 98 -8.94 -14.00 4.88
CA ARG A 98 -9.32 -13.82 3.46
C ARG A 98 -9.61 -12.35 3.13
N GLY A 99 -8.71 -11.48 3.56
CA GLY A 99 -8.83 -10.04 3.39
C GLY A 99 -8.75 -9.60 1.92
N THR A 100 -9.00 -8.31 1.68
CA THR A 100 -8.82 -7.71 0.35
C THR A 100 -7.95 -6.45 0.41
N TRP A 101 -7.31 -6.13 -0.71
CA TRP A 101 -6.52 -4.90 -0.88
C TRP A 101 -7.30 -3.80 -1.60
N LEU A 102 -8.25 -4.16 -2.46
CA LEU A 102 -9.13 -3.24 -3.17
C LEU A 102 -10.47 -3.96 -3.39
N GLY A 103 -11.54 -3.35 -2.92
CA GLY A 103 -12.88 -3.86 -3.13
C GLY A 103 -13.90 -2.75 -3.29
N VAL A 104 -15.01 -3.08 -3.94
CA VAL A 104 -16.15 -2.19 -4.14
C VAL A 104 -17.45 -2.90 -3.78
N ASN A 105 -18.51 -2.14 -3.51
CA ASN A 105 -19.86 -2.69 -3.34
C ASN A 105 -20.86 -2.08 -4.34
N LYS A 106 -22.11 -2.55 -4.32
CA LYS A 106 -23.17 -2.03 -5.20
C LYS A 106 -23.59 -0.59 -4.90
N ARG A 107 -23.23 -0.02 -3.75
CA ARG A 107 -23.43 1.40 -3.45
C ARG A 107 -22.32 2.28 -4.03
N GLY A 108 -21.32 1.70 -4.66
CA GLY A 108 -20.17 2.44 -5.20
C GLY A 108 -19.10 2.74 -4.17
N ASP A 109 -19.23 2.27 -2.92
CA ASP A 109 -18.19 2.49 -1.92
C ASP A 109 -16.93 1.74 -2.35
N VAL A 110 -15.76 2.35 -2.13
CA VAL A 110 -14.45 1.77 -2.45
C VAL A 110 -13.59 1.72 -1.20
N GLY A 111 -13.08 0.54 -0.87
CA GLY A 111 -12.09 0.35 0.18
C GLY A 111 -10.76 -0.10 -0.43
N ASN A 112 -9.69 0.67 -0.22
CA ASN A 112 -8.34 0.30 -0.62
C ASN A 112 -7.38 0.31 0.57
N LEU A 113 -6.53 -0.71 0.64
CA LEU A 113 -5.55 -0.90 1.70
C LEU A 113 -4.14 -0.98 1.12
N LEU A 114 -3.27 -0.14 1.68
CA LEU A 114 -1.83 -0.11 1.43
C LEU A 114 -1.11 -0.44 2.74
N SER A 115 -0.19 -1.40 2.70
CA SER A 115 0.56 -1.82 3.89
C SER A 115 1.80 -0.96 4.06
N ILE A 116 1.86 -0.05 5.04
CA ILE A 116 3.05 0.80 5.23
C ILE A 116 4.29 -0.08 5.41
N THR A 117 5.33 0.16 4.61
CA THR A 117 6.58 -0.63 4.65
C THR A 117 7.27 -0.44 5.99
N GLN A 118 7.59 -1.56 6.65
CA GLN A 118 8.25 -1.60 7.95
C GLN A 118 9.36 -2.62 7.93
N LYS A 119 10.46 -2.33 8.63
CA LYS A 119 11.54 -3.30 8.82
C LYS A 119 10.98 -4.55 9.49
N ALA A 120 11.46 -5.73 9.11
CA ALA A 120 10.96 -7.00 9.66
C ALA A 120 10.96 -7.03 11.21
N ALA A 121 11.98 -6.46 11.84
CA ALA A 121 12.11 -6.37 13.29
C ALA A 121 11.05 -5.48 13.98
N GLN A 122 10.32 -4.65 13.23
CA GLN A 122 9.29 -3.75 13.75
C GLN A 122 7.87 -4.32 13.58
N LEU A 123 7.71 -5.46 12.91
CA LEU A 123 6.40 -6.09 12.72
C LEU A 123 5.95 -6.77 14.00
N ASN A 124 4.74 -6.45 14.45
CA ASN A 124 4.09 -7.17 15.52
C ASN A 124 3.41 -8.44 14.95
N ALA A 125 3.89 -9.61 15.38
CA ALA A 125 3.36 -10.91 14.95
C ALA A 125 1.94 -11.18 15.47
N ASN A 126 1.52 -10.51 16.55
CA ASN A 126 0.20 -10.65 17.15
C ASN A 126 -0.78 -9.56 16.69
N ALA A 127 -0.39 -8.71 15.73
CA ALA A 127 -1.28 -7.69 15.18
C ALA A 127 -2.42 -8.33 14.37
N GLN A 128 -3.58 -7.67 14.38
CA GLN A 128 -4.71 -8.09 13.55
C GLN A 128 -4.38 -7.95 12.06
N SER A 129 -5.03 -8.78 11.23
CA SER A 129 -4.89 -8.68 9.77
C SER A 129 -5.48 -7.37 9.27
N ARG A 130 -4.67 -6.57 8.58
CA ARG A 130 -5.10 -5.31 7.97
C ARG A 130 -6.12 -5.54 6.85
N GLY A 131 -6.09 -6.72 6.23
CA GLY A 131 -6.93 -7.06 5.07
C GLY A 131 -8.44 -7.08 5.37
N THR A 132 -8.84 -7.08 6.64
CA THR A 132 -10.25 -6.98 7.03
C THR A 132 -10.78 -5.55 6.91
N ILE A 133 -9.91 -4.52 7.01
CA ILE A 133 -10.32 -3.11 7.08
C ILE A 133 -11.19 -2.70 5.88
N PRO A 134 -10.81 -2.98 4.60
CA PRO A 134 -11.69 -2.65 3.48
C PRO A 134 -13.01 -3.42 3.52
N SER A 135 -13.01 -4.69 3.93
CA SER A 135 -14.24 -5.48 3.99
C SER A 135 -15.17 -5.00 5.10
N GLU A 136 -14.64 -4.59 6.25
CA GLU A 136 -15.39 -3.96 7.34
C GLU A 136 -16.05 -2.66 6.87
N PHE A 137 -15.32 -1.81 6.15
CA PHE A 137 -15.88 -0.58 5.58
C PHE A 137 -17.01 -0.86 4.59
N LEU A 138 -16.75 -1.72 3.60
CA LEU A 138 -17.70 -2.01 2.52
C LEU A 138 -18.98 -2.70 2.99
N ASN A 139 -18.91 -3.45 4.09
CA ASN A 139 -20.07 -4.07 4.75
C ASN A 139 -20.77 -3.14 5.76
N SER A 140 -20.13 -2.04 6.16
CA SER A 140 -20.76 -1.02 7.00
C SER A 140 -21.73 -0.15 6.19
N SER A 141 -22.46 0.73 6.88
CA SER A 141 -23.23 1.83 6.27
C SER A 141 -22.64 3.20 6.64
N GLN A 142 -21.37 3.23 7.04
CA GLN A 142 -20.71 4.45 7.50
C GLN A 142 -20.15 5.24 6.32
N THR A 143 -20.09 6.57 6.47
CA THR A 143 -19.28 7.39 5.57
C THR A 143 -17.80 7.02 5.72
N ALA A 144 -16.98 7.31 4.73
CA ALA A 144 -15.54 7.07 4.80
C ALA A 144 -14.90 7.83 5.97
N TYR A 145 -15.40 9.03 6.29
CA TYR A 145 -14.93 9.83 7.42
C TYR A 145 -15.27 9.17 8.77
N ASP A 146 -16.51 8.74 8.96
CA ASP A 146 -16.95 8.11 10.20
C ASP A 146 -16.24 6.77 10.43
N PHE A 147 -16.08 5.99 9.37
CA PHE A 147 -15.32 4.75 9.42
C PHE A 147 -13.87 5.00 9.80
N CYS A 148 -13.19 5.95 9.15
CA CYS A 148 -11.82 6.32 9.52
C CYS A 148 -11.73 6.83 10.97
N SER A 149 -12.74 7.57 11.43
CA SER A 149 -12.81 8.09 12.80
C SER A 149 -12.90 6.95 13.82
N ALA A 150 -13.76 5.96 13.58
CA ALA A 150 -13.87 4.77 14.40
C ALA A 150 -12.59 3.91 14.33
N GLN A 151 -12.05 3.70 13.13
CA GLN A 151 -10.84 2.91 12.87
C GLN A 151 -9.61 3.51 13.57
N SER A 152 -9.50 4.85 13.64
CA SER A 152 -8.38 5.53 14.29
C SER A 152 -8.23 5.13 15.77
N LYS A 153 -9.35 4.87 16.47
CA LYS A 153 -9.37 4.47 17.88
C LYS A 153 -8.82 3.06 18.13
N LYS A 154 -8.84 2.20 17.11
CA LYS A 154 -8.32 0.83 17.15
C LYS A 154 -7.05 0.62 16.30
N ALA A 155 -6.47 1.69 15.77
CA ALA A 155 -5.38 1.62 14.80
C ALA A 155 -4.09 0.99 15.33
N THR A 156 -3.86 1.02 16.66
CA THR A 156 -2.73 0.40 17.35
C THR A 156 -2.78 -1.13 17.37
N GLN A 157 -3.92 -1.74 17.03
CA GLN A 157 -4.11 -3.19 16.95
C GLN A 157 -3.50 -3.78 15.66
N PHE A 158 -3.10 -2.94 14.71
CA PHE A 158 -2.63 -3.32 13.39
C PHE A 158 -1.17 -2.92 13.19
N ASN A 159 -0.45 -3.70 12.37
CA ASN A 159 0.78 -3.21 11.75
C ASN A 159 0.50 -1.99 10.84
N GLY A 160 1.55 -1.32 10.38
CA GLY A 160 1.46 -0.12 9.56
C GLY A 160 0.53 -0.27 8.36
N PHE A 161 -0.41 0.65 8.20
CA PHE A 161 -1.37 0.70 7.11
C PHE A 161 -1.70 2.13 6.71
N GLN A 162 -2.11 2.26 5.46
CA GLN A 162 -2.81 3.42 4.90
C GLN A 162 -4.07 2.89 4.24
N PHE A 163 -5.22 3.34 4.74
CA PHE A 163 -6.53 3.00 4.22
C PHE A 163 -7.08 4.19 3.43
N LEU A 164 -7.71 3.91 2.29
CA LEU A 164 -8.48 4.87 1.50
C LEU A 164 -9.92 4.37 1.45
N GLY A 165 -10.85 5.16 1.98
CA GLY A 165 -12.28 4.94 1.88
C GLY A 165 -12.89 5.99 0.96
N LEU A 166 -13.70 5.54 0.01
CA LEU A 166 -14.53 6.41 -0.80
C LEU A 166 -15.99 6.00 -0.67
N ASN A 167 -16.87 6.99 -0.51
CA ASN A 167 -18.32 6.83 -0.54
C ASN A 167 -18.94 7.95 -1.38
N ARG A 168 -20.18 7.75 -1.84
CA ARG A 168 -20.97 8.81 -2.47
C ARG A 168 -21.70 9.63 -1.42
N ASN A 169 -21.78 10.94 -1.62
CA ASN A 169 -22.63 11.85 -0.85
C ASN A 169 -24.05 11.90 -1.44
N GLU A 170 -24.94 12.70 -0.84
CA GLU A 170 -26.35 12.87 -1.25
C GLU A 170 -26.52 13.31 -2.73
N LYS A 171 -25.52 13.96 -3.32
CA LYS A 171 -25.50 14.38 -4.73
C LYS A 171 -24.98 13.28 -5.67
N GLY A 172 -24.61 12.11 -5.14
CA GLY A 172 -23.96 11.05 -5.90
C GLY A 172 -22.52 11.35 -6.31
N LEU A 173 -21.88 12.37 -5.70
CA LEU A 173 -20.46 12.69 -5.89
C LEU A 173 -19.61 11.97 -4.85
N TYR A 174 -18.36 11.66 -5.19
CA TYR A 174 -17.47 10.92 -4.31
C TYR A 174 -16.76 11.80 -3.30
N GLU A 175 -16.60 11.27 -2.09
CA GLU A 175 -15.77 11.82 -1.02
C GLU A 175 -14.68 10.82 -0.68
N LEU A 176 -13.43 11.29 -0.59
CA LEU A 176 -12.28 10.48 -0.20
C LEU A 176 -11.85 10.83 1.22
N CYS A 177 -11.75 9.81 2.08
CA CYS A 177 -11.08 9.89 3.36
C CYS A 177 -9.96 8.85 3.45
N SER A 178 -8.80 9.27 3.96
CA SER A 178 -7.68 8.37 4.25
C SER A 178 -7.39 8.27 5.74
N LEU A 179 -6.86 7.13 6.18
CA LEU A 179 -6.34 6.93 7.52
C LEU A 179 -4.98 6.21 7.46
N THR A 180 -3.94 6.82 8.02
CA THR A 180 -2.59 6.24 8.13
C THR A 180 -2.22 6.11 9.60
N ASN A 181 -1.75 4.93 10.03
CA ASN A 181 -1.49 4.67 11.46
C ASN A 181 -0.01 4.68 11.85
N LEU A 182 0.91 4.88 10.91
CA LEU A 182 2.34 4.77 11.14
C LEU A 182 3.12 5.81 10.34
N LEU A 183 4.23 6.30 10.91
CA LEU A 183 5.09 7.34 10.33
C LEU A 183 4.35 8.67 10.11
N VAL A 184 3.41 9.00 11.00
CA VAL A 184 2.62 10.24 10.99
C VAL A 184 2.58 10.85 12.38
N ASP A 185 2.45 12.17 12.46
CA ASP A 185 2.39 12.90 13.74
C ASP A 185 1.15 12.56 14.57
N ALA A 186 0.03 12.28 13.88
CA ALA A 186 -1.23 11.91 14.52
C ALA A 186 -2.00 10.93 13.64
N VAL A 187 -2.56 9.89 14.27
CA VAL A 187 -3.47 8.94 13.62
C VAL A 187 -4.87 9.54 13.62
N LYS A 188 -5.25 10.18 12.51
CA LYS A 188 -6.55 10.83 12.35
C LYS A 188 -7.08 10.69 10.92
N PRO A 189 -8.40 10.76 10.71
CA PRO A 189 -8.99 10.86 9.39
C PRO A 189 -8.50 12.10 8.64
N THR A 190 -8.22 11.95 7.35
CA THR A 190 -7.88 13.05 6.44
C THR A 190 -8.84 13.02 5.26
N GLN A 191 -9.66 14.06 5.13
CA GLN A 191 -10.51 14.27 3.95
C GLN A 191 -9.71 14.95 2.83
N TRP A 192 -10.00 14.57 1.60
CA TRP A 192 -9.34 15.10 0.41
C TRP A 192 -10.34 15.88 -0.44
N PRO A 193 -9.98 17.06 -0.96
CA PRO A 193 -10.82 17.74 -1.94
C PRO A 193 -10.83 16.97 -3.26
N ALA A 194 -11.83 17.20 -4.10
CA ALA A 194 -11.89 16.65 -5.46
C ALA A 194 -10.60 16.91 -6.24
N GLY A 195 -10.19 15.95 -7.07
CA GLY A 195 -8.94 15.97 -7.80
C GLY A 195 -8.28 14.59 -7.92
N ALA A 196 -7.02 14.59 -8.36
CA ALA A 196 -6.24 13.38 -8.63
C ALA A 196 -5.05 13.23 -7.66
N TYR A 197 -4.90 12.05 -7.06
CA TYR A 197 -3.94 11.76 -6.00
C TYR A 197 -3.31 10.38 -6.14
N GLY A 198 -2.04 10.25 -5.74
CA GLY A 198 -1.31 9.00 -5.60
C GLY A 198 -1.05 8.62 -4.15
N PHE A 199 -1.10 7.32 -3.89
CA PHE A 199 -0.89 6.69 -2.59
C PHE A 199 -0.05 5.42 -2.74
N GLY A 200 0.71 5.06 -1.71
CA GLY A 200 1.48 3.81 -1.68
C GLY A 200 1.76 3.33 -0.26
N ASN A 201 2.80 2.52 -0.10
CA ASN A 201 3.21 1.93 1.18
C ASN A 201 4.02 2.88 2.09
N SER A 202 3.85 4.19 1.91
CA SER A 202 4.41 5.24 2.76
C SER A 202 3.33 6.29 3.05
N PRO A 203 3.45 7.06 4.14
CA PRO A 203 2.59 8.22 4.35
C PRO A 203 2.70 9.18 3.18
N ARG A 204 1.60 9.82 2.78
CA ARG A 204 1.61 10.73 1.62
C ARG A 204 2.50 11.97 1.80
N THR A 205 2.74 12.41 3.03
CA THR A 205 3.69 13.49 3.34
C THR A 205 5.14 13.12 3.04
N SER A 206 5.42 11.83 2.91
CA SER A 206 6.72 11.26 2.59
C SER A 206 6.50 10.11 1.60
N SER A 207 6.05 10.43 0.39
CA SER A 207 5.76 9.45 -0.65
C SER A 207 7.03 8.82 -1.23
N PHE A 208 6.98 7.52 -1.53
CA PHE A 208 7.97 6.92 -2.43
C PHE A 208 7.97 7.64 -3.78
N ARG A 209 9.14 7.77 -4.40
CA ARG A 209 9.29 8.49 -5.68
C ARG A 209 8.47 7.85 -6.80
N LYS A 210 8.28 6.52 -6.77
CA LYS A 210 7.41 5.83 -7.72
C LYS A 210 5.93 6.25 -7.63
N VAL A 211 5.46 6.62 -6.44
CA VAL A 211 4.10 7.11 -6.23
C VAL A 211 3.97 8.50 -6.82
N LEU A 212 4.97 9.36 -6.63
CA LEU A 212 4.99 10.71 -7.22
C LEU A 212 4.99 10.63 -8.76
N ARG A 213 5.87 9.80 -9.32
CA ARG A 213 5.91 9.55 -10.77
C ARG A 213 4.57 9.03 -11.31
N GLY A 214 3.99 8.02 -10.65
CA GLY A 214 2.71 7.48 -11.09
C GLY A 214 1.56 8.50 -10.95
N GLU A 215 1.59 9.38 -9.95
CA GLU A 215 0.62 10.47 -9.82
C GLU A 215 0.73 11.47 -10.98
N GLU A 216 1.95 11.80 -11.43
CA GLU A 216 2.18 12.64 -12.61
C GLU A 216 1.65 11.97 -13.89
N LEU A 217 2.01 10.70 -14.12
CA LEU A 217 1.53 9.93 -15.27
C LEU A 217 0.00 9.80 -15.27
N PHE A 218 -0.59 9.57 -14.10
CA PHE A 218 -2.05 9.47 -13.94
C PHE A 218 -2.75 10.79 -14.28
N LYS A 219 -2.20 11.94 -13.85
CA LYS A 219 -2.74 13.25 -14.23
C LYS A 219 -2.68 13.47 -15.73
N SER A 220 -1.56 13.15 -16.39
CA SER A 220 -1.46 13.24 -17.85
C SER A 220 -2.42 12.30 -18.58
N ALA A 221 -2.63 11.09 -18.06
CA ALA A 221 -3.64 10.17 -18.58
C ALA A 221 -5.06 10.73 -18.44
N LEU A 222 -5.38 11.34 -17.29
CA LEU A 222 -6.67 12.00 -17.08
C LEU A 222 -6.86 13.18 -18.04
N ASP A 223 -5.84 14.01 -18.28
CA ASP A 223 -5.95 15.11 -19.23
C ASP A 223 -6.40 14.63 -20.62
N ILE A 224 -5.83 13.52 -21.09
CA ILE A 224 -6.21 12.87 -22.37
C ILE A 224 -7.67 12.41 -22.32
N ILE A 225 -8.02 11.66 -21.26
CA ILE A 225 -9.37 11.08 -21.06
C ILE A 225 -10.44 12.17 -21.01
N LEU A 226 -10.21 13.23 -20.22
CA LEU A 226 -11.16 14.31 -19.99
C LEU A 226 -11.33 15.17 -21.26
N GLN A 227 -10.24 15.51 -21.95
CA GLN A 227 -10.29 16.30 -23.18
C GLN A 227 -11.01 15.58 -24.31
N GLN A 228 -10.77 14.28 -24.46
CA GLN A 228 -11.37 13.47 -25.53
C GLN A 228 -12.73 12.87 -25.13
N LYS A 229 -13.14 13.03 -23.86
CA LYS A 229 -14.34 12.42 -23.27
C LYS A 229 -14.41 10.92 -23.53
N LEU A 230 -13.30 10.23 -23.29
CA LEU A 230 -13.18 8.79 -23.53
C LEU A 230 -14.19 8.01 -22.68
N GLU A 231 -14.81 7.00 -23.27
CA GLU A 231 -15.65 6.05 -22.55
C GLU A 231 -14.79 5.06 -21.76
N PRO A 232 -15.33 4.33 -20.75
CA PRO A 232 -14.53 3.45 -19.88
C PRO A 232 -13.65 2.46 -20.65
N LYS A 233 -14.15 1.88 -21.74
CA LYS A 233 -13.42 0.93 -22.59
C LYS A 233 -12.19 1.55 -23.27
N GLU A 234 -12.25 2.84 -23.61
CA GLU A 234 -11.17 3.59 -24.26
C GLU A 234 -10.18 4.16 -23.23
N ALA A 235 -10.67 4.49 -22.04
CA ALA A 235 -9.85 4.94 -20.93
C ALA A 235 -8.97 3.82 -20.33
N ILE A 236 -9.46 2.57 -20.31
CA ILE A 236 -8.73 1.43 -19.70
C ILE A 236 -7.31 1.27 -20.26
N PRO A 237 -7.06 1.23 -21.59
CA PRO A 237 -5.70 1.16 -22.13
C PRO A 237 -4.79 2.32 -21.69
N VAL A 238 -5.30 3.55 -21.70
CA VAL A 238 -4.54 4.75 -21.28
C VAL A 238 -4.16 4.67 -19.79
N LEU A 239 -5.07 4.15 -18.96
CA LEU A 239 -4.83 3.93 -17.54
C LEU A 239 -3.89 2.75 -17.28
N LEU A 240 -3.89 1.73 -18.14
CA LEU A 240 -2.93 0.62 -18.08
C LEU A 240 -1.51 1.07 -18.40
N ASP A 241 -1.31 2.03 -19.30
CA ASP A 241 0.01 2.59 -19.58
C ASP A 241 0.64 3.21 -18.32
N VAL A 242 -0.18 3.85 -17.45
CA VAL A 242 0.26 4.34 -16.14
C VAL A 242 0.70 3.17 -15.26
N LEU A 243 -0.16 2.15 -15.13
CA LEU A 243 0.09 0.99 -14.26
C LEU A 243 1.21 0.07 -14.74
N THR A 244 1.63 0.21 -16.01
CA THR A 244 2.69 -0.60 -16.62
C THR A 244 4.01 0.16 -16.81
N ASP A 245 4.13 1.36 -16.23
CA ASP A 245 5.38 2.13 -16.27
C ASP A 245 6.52 1.43 -15.52
N THR A 246 7.62 1.19 -16.24
CA THR A 246 8.78 0.43 -15.75
C THR A 246 9.95 1.31 -15.30
N GLN A 247 9.81 2.63 -15.32
CA GLN A 247 10.91 3.53 -14.98
C GLN A 247 11.23 3.45 -13.48
N LYS A 248 12.47 3.10 -13.17
CA LYS A 248 13.00 3.08 -11.80
C LYS A 248 13.21 4.50 -11.28
N CYS A 249 12.72 4.74 -10.07
CA CYS A 249 12.80 6.04 -9.40
C CYS A 249 13.87 6.04 -8.29
N CYS A 250 15.13 5.79 -8.65
CA CYS A 250 16.26 5.83 -7.71
C CYS A 250 17.04 7.16 -7.79
N PRO A 251 17.72 7.60 -6.71
CA PRO A 251 17.61 7.08 -5.34
C PRO A 251 16.22 7.37 -4.74
N ASP A 252 15.78 6.62 -3.74
CA ASP A 252 14.53 6.88 -3.01
C ASP A 252 14.81 6.84 -1.50
N GLU A 253 14.96 8.03 -0.90
CA GLU A 253 15.34 8.19 0.50
C GLU A 253 14.30 7.62 1.46
N GLN A 254 13.02 7.77 1.14
CA GLN A 254 11.94 7.25 1.98
C GLN A 254 11.91 5.73 1.93
N LEU A 255 12.06 5.15 0.73
CA LEU A 255 12.13 3.71 0.56
C LEU A 255 13.36 3.14 1.27
N ALA A 256 14.52 3.79 1.15
CA ALA A 256 15.74 3.42 1.87
C ALA A 256 15.52 3.44 3.40
N PHE A 257 14.88 4.49 3.92
CA PHE A 257 14.55 4.61 5.34
C PHE A 257 13.62 3.50 5.84
N GLN A 258 12.50 3.27 5.15
CA GLN A 258 11.48 2.28 5.55
C GLN A 258 11.96 0.84 5.39
N THR A 259 12.74 0.56 4.35
CA THR A 259 13.30 -0.79 4.12
C THR A 259 14.53 -1.07 4.97
N GLY A 260 15.34 -0.05 5.27
CA GLY A 260 16.64 -0.21 5.93
C GLY A 260 17.68 -0.93 5.07
N HIS A 261 17.48 -0.99 3.75
CA HIS A 261 18.35 -1.69 2.82
C HIS A 261 19.11 -0.70 1.91
N PRO A 262 20.27 -1.09 1.35
CA PRO A 262 20.97 -0.29 0.36
C PRO A 262 20.23 -0.25 -0.97
N GLU A 263 20.59 0.71 -1.83
CA GLU A 263 19.97 0.89 -3.15
C GLU A 263 20.01 -0.36 -4.02
N SER A 264 21.11 -1.11 -3.99
CA SER A 264 21.26 -2.36 -4.73
C SER A 264 20.16 -3.39 -4.43
N VAL A 265 19.48 -3.27 -3.28
CA VAL A 265 18.35 -4.12 -2.88
C VAL A 265 17.02 -3.43 -3.17
N TYR A 266 16.82 -2.19 -2.72
CA TYR A 266 15.50 -1.56 -2.85
C TYR A 266 15.18 -1.07 -4.26
N ALA A 267 16.18 -0.84 -5.13
CA ALA A 267 15.99 -0.32 -6.48
C ALA A 267 15.03 -1.15 -7.32
N PHE A 268 14.93 -2.44 -7.01
CA PHE A 268 13.99 -3.37 -7.65
C PHE A 268 12.52 -2.97 -7.44
N PHE A 269 12.17 -2.30 -6.34
CA PHE A 269 10.79 -1.92 -6.00
C PHE A 269 10.39 -0.50 -6.43
N THR A 270 11.27 0.21 -7.17
CA THR A 270 11.16 1.67 -7.41
C THR A 270 10.44 2.05 -8.71
N SER A 271 9.83 1.11 -9.40
CA SER A 271 8.95 1.37 -10.55
C SER A 271 7.48 1.18 -10.18
N VAL A 272 6.58 1.82 -10.93
CA VAL A 272 5.12 1.62 -10.77
C VAL A 272 4.76 0.17 -11.08
N PHE A 273 5.26 -0.34 -12.20
CA PHE A 273 5.22 -1.75 -12.55
C PHE A 273 6.51 -2.43 -12.07
N VAL A 274 6.41 -3.16 -10.96
CA VAL A 274 7.54 -3.95 -10.45
C VAL A 274 7.64 -5.21 -11.29
N THR A 275 8.63 -5.24 -12.17
CA THR A 275 8.86 -6.39 -13.05
C THR A 275 9.28 -7.60 -12.26
N SER A 276 8.83 -8.78 -12.69
CA SER A 276 9.04 -10.03 -11.97
C SER A 276 10.53 -10.36 -11.83
N GLY A 277 10.99 -10.41 -10.59
CA GLY A 277 12.34 -10.77 -10.20
C GLY A 277 12.29 -11.44 -8.84
N HIS A 278 13.03 -12.54 -8.69
CA HIS A 278 13.09 -13.29 -7.42
C HIS A 278 11.70 -13.75 -6.90
N ARG A 279 10.79 -14.13 -7.81
CA ARG A 279 9.41 -14.55 -7.50
C ARG A 279 8.61 -13.46 -6.75
N TYR A 280 8.85 -12.19 -7.08
CA TYR A 280 8.09 -11.03 -6.61
C TYR A 280 7.87 -10.07 -7.78
N GLY A 281 6.71 -9.41 -7.83
CA GLY A 281 6.41 -8.38 -8.81
C GLY A 281 4.98 -7.87 -8.70
N THR A 282 4.59 -6.98 -9.61
CA THR A 282 3.18 -6.61 -9.78
C THR A 282 2.39 -7.80 -10.31
N ARG A 283 1.29 -8.12 -9.65
CA ARG A 283 0.47 -9.29 -9.93
C ARG A 283 -0.91 -8.98 -10.45
N SER A 284 -1.42 -7.81 -10.13
CA SER A 284 -2.71 -7.36 -10.62
C SER A 284 -2.67 -5.87 -10.90
N HIS A 285 -3.24 -5.51 -12.03
CA HIS A 285 -3.64 -4.17 -12.40
C HIS A 285 -5.16 -4.11 -12.24
N SER A 286 -5.64 -3.26 -11.35
CA SER A 286 -7.06 -3.07 -11.09
C SER A 286 -7.45 -1.66 -11.51
N ILE A 287 -8.55 -1.53 -12.27
CA ILE A 287 -9.08 -0.26 -12.74
C ILE A 287 -10.58 -0.26 -12.44
N PHE A 288 -11.02 0.69 -11.62
CA PHE A 288 -12.42 0.92 -11.30
C PHE A 288 -12.84 2.32 -11.77
N ILE A 289 -13.84 2.38 -12.63
CA ILE A 289 -14.35 3.62 -13.23
C ILE A 289 -15.84 3.71 -12.91
N VAL A 290 -16.31 4.89 -12.52
CA VAL A 290 -17.74 5.20 -12.42
C VAL A 290 -18.03 6.38 -13.33
N ASP A 291 -18.91 6.15 -14.32
CA ASP A 291 -19.32 7.18 -15.25
C ASP A 291 -20.29 8.20 -14.62
N LYS A 292 -20.59 9.27 -15.35
CA LYS A 292 -21.56 10.30 -14.93
C LYS A 292 -22.98 9.78 -14.71
N ASN A 293 -23.32 8.61 -15.24
CA ASN A 293 -24.64 7.97 -15.16
C ASN A 293 -24.70 6.89 -14.08
N ASP A 294 -23.70 6.83 -13.18
CA ASP A 294 -23.60 5.83 -12.12
C ASP A 294 -23.50 4.38 -12.62
N ASN A 295 -22.94 4.17 -13.83
CA ASN A 295 -22.49 2.86 -14.26
C ASN A 295 -21.02 2.67 -13.89
N ALA A 296 -20.74 1.54 -13.25
CA ALA A 296 -19.43 1.16 -12.82
C ALA A 296 -18.82 0.11 -13.75
N THR A 297 -17.52 0.24 -14.02
CA THR A 297 -16.68 -0.74 -14.71
C THR A 297 -15.51 -1.09 -13.81
N PHE A 298 -15.37 -2.36 -13.46
CA PHE A 298 -14.21 -2.90 -12.75
C PHE A 298 -13.46 -3.85 -13.69
N TYR A 299 -12.33 -3.37 -14.21
CA TYR A 299 -11.38 -4.15 -14.99
C TYR A 299 -10.25 -4.67 -14.08
N GLU A 300 -9.89 -5.94 -14.23
CA GLU A 300 -8.71 -6.53 -13.61
C GLU A 300 -7.88 -7.27 -14.67
N LYS A 301 -6.57 -6.99 -14.71
CA LYS A 301 -5.56 -7.79 -15.39
C LYS A 301 -4.66 -8.42 -14.35
N ARG A 302 -4.69 -9.74 -14.20
CA ARG A 302 -3.95 -10.46 -13.15
C ARG A 302 -3.06 -11.56 -13.71
N MET A 303 -1.96 -11.82 -13.02
CA MET A 303 -1.08 -12.94 -13.32
C MET A 303 -1.68 -14.25 -12.79
N THR A 304 -1.89 -15.22 -13.67
CA THR A 304 -2.48 -16.54 -13.36
C THR A 304 -1.45 -17.63 -13.12
N SER A 305 -0.28 -17.52 -13.77
CA SER A 305 0.82 -18.46 -13.63
C SER A 305 2.16 -17.71 -13.68
N THR A 306 3.20 -18.29 -13.11
CA THR A 306 4.58 -17.82 -13.30
C THR A 306 5.33 -18.78 -14.21
N THR A 307 6.19 -18.26 -15.08
CA THR A 307 7.18 -19.09 -15.77
C THR A 307 8.10 -19.77 -14.74
N LYS A 308 8.74 -20.89 -15.11
CA LYS A 308 9.64 -21.63 -14.21
C LYS A 308 10.77 -20.76 -13.64
N GLU A 309 11.15 -19.70 -14.35
CA GLU A 309 12.18 -18.75 -13.95
C GLU A 309 11.64 -17.63 -13.04
N GLY A 310 10.32 -17.48 -12.91
CA GLY A 310 9.69 -16.49 -12.05
C GLY A 310 9.91 -15.04 -12.50
N THR A 311 10.25 -14.85 -13.77
CA THR A 311 10.57 -13.56 -14.43
C THR A 311 9.47 -13.07 -15.36
N GLN A 312 8.53 -13.95 -15.73
CA GLN A 312 7.36 -13.66 -16.56
C GLN A 312 6.18 -14.49 -16.06
N GLY A 313 4.97 -14.17 -16.51
CA GLY A 313 3.77 -14.92 -16.14
C GLY A 313 2.67 -14.78 -17.17
N ASP A 314 1.76 -15.75 -17.18
CA ASP A 314 0.54 -15.67 -17.97
C ASP A 314 -0.41 -14.67 -17.30
N TRP A 315 -1.08 -13.86 -18.09
CA TRP A 315 -2.05 -12.86 -17.60
C TRP A 315 -3.45 -13.22 -18.07
N SER A 316 -4.43 -13.09 -17.18
CA SER A 316 -5.85 -13.10 -17.51
C SER A 316 -6.44 -11.73 -17.30
N GLU A 317 -7.40 -11.38 -18.14
CA GLU A 317 -8.18 -10.14 -18.03
C GLU A 317 -9.63 -10.49 -17.73
N SER A 318 -10.26 -9.72 -16.85
CA SER A 318 -11.67 -9.82 -16.50
C SER A 318 -12.26 -8.43 -16.36
N THR A 319 -13.52 -8.26 -16.73
CA THR A 319 -14.25 -6.99 -16.60
C THR A 319 -15.65 -7.25 -16.09
N GLU A 320 -16.01 -6.55 -15.03
CA GLU A 320 -17.34 -6.57 -14.43
C GLU A 320 -17.98 -5.19 -14.59
N THR A 321 -19.20 -5.14 -15.11
CA THR A 321 -19.96 -3.90 -15.27
C THR A 321 -21.28 -3.98 -14.52
N PHE A 322 -21.67 -2.89 -13.87
CA PHE A 322 -22.92 -2.83 -13.11
C PHE A 322 -23.36 -1.39 -12.84
N SER A 323 -24.66 -1.16 -12.73
CA SER A 323 -25.19 0.12 -12.24
C SER A 323 -25.11 0.16 -10.72
N LEU A 324 -24.73 1.33 -10.19
CA LEU A 324 -24.72 1.58 -8.75
C LEU A 324 -26.14 1.73 -8.23
N ASN A 325 -26.35 1.37 -6.96
CA ASN A 325 -27.60 1.62 -6.28
C ASN A 325 -27.88 3.15 -6.23
N PRO A 326 -29.15 3.57 -6.19
CA PRO A 326 -29.47 4.98 -5.95
C PRO A 326 -28.88 5.48 -4.62
N VAL A 327 -28.56 6.77 -4.56
CA VAL A 327 -28.32 7.46 -3.29
C VAL A 327 -29.68 7.78 -2.68
N PHE A 328 -29.88 7.46 -1.40
CA PHE A 328 -31.11 7.70 -0.65
C PHE A 328 -30.82 8.63 0.52
#